data_AF-U1X8H1-F1
#
_entry.id   AF-U1X8H1-F1
#
_cell.length_a   1.000
_cell.length_b   1.000
_cell.length_c   1.000
_cell.angle_alpha   90.00
_cell.angle_beta   90.00
_cell.angle_gamma   90.00
#
_symmetry.space_group_name_H-M   'P 1'
#
loop_
_entity.id
_entity.type
_entity.pdbx_description
1 polymer ?
#
loop_
_entity_poly.entity_id
_entity_poly.type
_entity_poly.pdbx_seq_one_letter_code
_entity_poly.pdbx_strand_id
1 'polypeptide(L)'
;MARLIKPGQTIPFRLPKDTPEDIIEYLNEMKEKEGSSFNSKVTSLFIEAIYKKKAEKKDVVSFPLPGTLTEEQQRWINNQHTRQALGQWVYQMITQPSKPVDVVTEPSKKKKEHDEETSPPEAFQISDYHSGALDGFFDDDD
;
A
#
# COMPACT_ATOMS: atom_id res chain seq x y z
N MET A 1 4.46 -14.64 -40.51
CA MET A 1 3.55 -13.76 -39.74
C MET A 1 3.18 -14.47 -38.45
N ALA A 2 3.38 -13.85 -37.28
CA ALA A 2 2.97 -14.44 -36.01
C ALA A 2 1.44 -14.48 -35.91
N ARG A 3 0.86 -15.61 -35.50
CA ARG A 3 -0.60 -15.71 -35.30
C ARG A 3 -0.97 -14.96 -34.02
N LEU A 4 -1.89 -14.00 -34.15
CA LEU A 4 -2.47 -13.31 -32.99
C LEU A 4 -3.28 -14.30 -32.14
N ILE A 5 -3.13 -14.20 -30.82
CA ILE A 5 -3.90 -14.99 -29.85
C ILE A 5 -5.34 -14.46 -29.82
N LYS A 6 -6.33 -15.35 -29.92
CA LYS A 6 -7.76 -15.02 -29.86
C LYS A 6 -8.44 -15.66 -28.63
N PRO A 7 -9.53 -15.06 -28.11
CA PRO A 7 -10.35 -15.70 -27.08
C PRO A 7 -10.82 -17.10 -27.52
N GLY A 8 -10.82 -18.07 -26.60
CA GLY A 8 -11.18 -19.47 -26.88
C GLY A 8 -10.09 -20.30 -27.57
N GLN A 9 -8.94 -19.70 -27.89
CA GLN A 9 -7.81 -20.45 -28.44
C GLN A 9 -7.09 -21.26 -27.37
N THR A 10 -6.84 -22.55 -27.65
CA THR A 10 -5.98 -23.38 -26.80
C THR A 10 -4.51 -22.98 -26.96
N ILE A 11 -3.84 -22.74 -25.83
CA ILE A 11 -2.40 -22.45 -25.78
C ILE A 11 -1.72 -23.58 -25.00
N PRO A 12 -1.00 -24.49 -25.67
CA PRO A 12 -0.25 -25.53 -24.97
C PRO A 12 1.02 -24.93 -24.37
N PHE A 13 1.24 -25.14 -23.08
CA PHE A 13 2.49 -24.78 -22.40
C PHE A 13 3.12 -26.01 -21.74
N ARG A 14 4.44 -25.96 -21.56
CA ARG A 14 5.22 -26.97 -20.83
C ARG A 14 5.70 -26.34 -19.54
N LEU A 15 5.73 -27.13 -18.47
CA LEU A 15 6.33 -26.68 -17.22
C LEU A 15 7.86 -26.59 -17.39
N PRO A 16 8.50 -25.52 -16.89
CA PRO A 16 9.95 -25.41 -16.85
C PRO A 16 10.57 -26.53 -16.01
N LYS A 17 11.81 -26.89 -16.32
CA LYS A 17 12.56 -27.89 -15.54
C LYS A 17 12.91 -27.40 -14.12
N ASP A 18 12.96 -26.10 -13.93
CA ASP A 18 13.29 -25.43 -12.66
C ASP A 18 12.07 -25.25 -11.75
N THR A 19 10.96 -25.94 -12.02
CA THR A 19 9.74 -25.82 -11.21
C THR A 19 9.98 -26.52 -9.85
N PRO A 20 9.81 -25.82 -8.70
CA PRO A 20 9.91 -26.40 -7.37
C PRO A 20 8.99 -27.62 -7.15
N GLU A 21 9.46 -28.60 -6.38
CA GLU A 21 8.74 -29.86 -6.13
C GLU A 21 7.39 -29.64 -5.45
N ASP A 22 7.32 -28.76 -4.45
CA ASP A 22 6.08 -28.38 -3.76
C ASP A 22 4.98 -27.89 -4.72
N ILE A 23 5.35 -27.19 -5.81
CA ILE A 23 4.39 -26.70 -6.82
C ILE A 23 3.89 -27.86 -7.69
N ILE A 24 4.75 -28.82 -8.00
CA ILE A 24 4.37 -30.02 -8.76
C ILE A 24 3.40 -30.87 -7.95
N GLU A 25 3.66 -31.06 -6.65
CA GLU A 25 2.77 -31.76 -5.73
C GLU A 25 1.39 -31.09 -5.68
N TYR A 26 1.35 -29.77 -5.43
CA TYR A 26 0.10 -29.00 -5.43
C TYR A 26 -0.71 -29.13 -6.73
N LEU A 27 -0.04 -29.13 -7.89
CA LEU A 27 -0.71 -29.33 -9.18
C LEU A 27 -1.24 -30.75 -9.35
N ASN A 28 -0.54 -31.76 -8.85
CA ASN A 28 -1.00 -33.15 -8.87
C ASN A 28 -2.21 -33.35 -7.97
N GLU A 29 -2.18 -32.85 -6.73
CA GLU A 29 -3.33 -32.89 -5.81
C GLU A 29 -4.56 -32.22 -6.42
N MET A 30 -4.36 -31.05 -7.04
CA MET A 30 -5.44 -30.32 -7.72
C MET A 30 -6.00 -31.12 -8.90
N LYS A 31 -5.13 -31.81 -9.65
CA LYS A 31 -5.54 -32.66 -10.78
C LYS A 31 -6.36 -33.86 -10.30
N GLU A 32 -5.97 -34.48 -9.20
CA GLU A 32 -6.74 -35.59 -8.61
C GLU A 32 -8.10 -35.13 -8.10
N LYS A 33 -8.16 -33.94 -7.47
CA LYS A 33 -9.40 -33.38 -6.93
C LYS A 33 -10.41 -32.93 -7.99
N GLU A 34 -9.95 -32.24 -9.02
CA GLU A 34 -10.81 -31.58 -10.03
C GLU A 34 -11.02 -32.45 -11.28
N GLY A 35 -10.10 -33.36 -11.59
CA GLY A 35 -10.20 -34.25 -12.75
C GLY A 35 -10.36 -33.49 -14.07
N SER A 36 -11.56 -33.55 -14.66
CA SER A 36 -11.85 -32.91 -15.97
C SER A 36 -11.90 -31.38 -15.92
N SER A 37 -12.15 -30.76 -14.77
CA SER A 37 -12.14 -29.30 -14.61
C SER A 37 -10.75 -28.72 -14.33
N PHE A 38 -9.72 -29.56 -14.15
CA PHE A 38 -8.37 -29.12 -13.80
C PHE A 38 -7.84 -28.02 -14.75
N ASN A 39 -7.91 -28.24 -16.06
CA ASN A 39 -7.43 -27.26 -17.04
C ASN A 39 -8.19 -25.94 -16.96
N SER A 40 -9.50 -25.97 -16.69
CA SER A 40 -10.30 -24.76 -16.51
C SER A 40 -9.83 -23.97 -15.28
N LYS A 41 -9.58 -24.66 -14.17
CA LYS A 41 -9.09 -24.05 -12.93
C LYS A 41 -7.69 -23.46 -13.07
N VAL A 42 -6.77 -24.20 -13.68
CA VAL A 42 -5.41 -23.72 -13.99
C VAL A 42 -5.46 -22.53 -14.94
N THR A 43 -6.36 -22.53 -15.93
CA THR A 43 -6.54 -21.37 -16.82
C THR A 43 -6.96 -20.13 -16.05
N SER A 44 -7.87 -20.25 -15.09
CA SER A 44 -8.26 -19.11 -14.24
C SER A 44 -7.09 -18.56 -13.43
N LEU A 45 -6.29 -19.43 -12.79
CA LEU A 45 -5.09 -19.03 -12.06
C LEU A 45 -4.05 -18.36 -12.97
N PHE A 46 -3.87 -18.90 -14.18
CA PHE A 46 -2.96 -18.33 -15.17
C PHE A 46 -3.40 -16.93 -15.64
N ILE A 47 -4.69 -16.75 -15.91
CA ILE A 47 -5.24 -15.44 -16.28
C ILE A 47 -5.08 -14.43 -15.14
N GLU A 48 -5.36 -14.84 -13.90
CA GLU A 48 -5.12 -14.00 -12.71
C GLU A 48 -3.64 -13.59 -12.58
N ALA A 49 -2.72 -14.53 -12.76
CA ALA A 49 -1.29 -14.27 -12.74
C ALA A 49 -0.86 -13.29 -13.85
N ILE A 50 -1.41 -13.42 -15.06
CA ILE A 50 -1.16 -12.46 -16.15
C ILE A 50 -1.72 -11.07 -15.79
N TYR A 51 -2.93 -11.00 -15.22
CA TYR A 51 -3.50 -9.73 -14.77
C TYR A 51 -2.62 -9.07 -13.73
N LYS A 52 -2.15 -9.82 -12.73
CA LYS A 52 -1.22 -9.35 -11.70
C LYS A 52 0.09 -8.87 -12.33
N LYS A 53 0.67 -9.62 -13.26
CA LYS A 53 1.92 -9.23 -13.94
C LYS A 53 1.74 -8.00 -14.84
N LYS A 54 0.57 -7.86 -15.47
CA LYS A 54 0.21 -6.66 -16.24
C LYS A 54 -0.01 -5.44 -15.33
N ALA A 55 -0.55 -5.65 -14.14
CA ALA A 55 -0.72 -4.60 -13.14
C ALA A 55 0.63 -4.15 -12.57
N GLU A 56 1.56 -5.07 -12.31
CA GLU A 56 2.93 -4.79 -11.85
C GLU A 56 3.75 -3.93 -12.83
N LYS A 57 3.42 -3.97 -14.13
CA LYS A 57 4.04 -3.10 -15.15
C LYS A 57 3.52 -1.66 -15.15
N LYS A 58 2.40 -1.39 -14.48
CA LYS A 58 2.01 -0.02 -14.18
C LYS A 58 2.71 0.31 -12.86
N ASP A 59 3.31 1.49 -12.73
CA ASP A 59 3.96 1.98 -11.49
C ASP A 59 2.91 2.16 -10.37
N VAL A 60 2.33 1.06 -9.91
CA VAL A 60 1.28 1.00 -8.92
C VAL A 60 1.95 0.64 -7.62
N VAL A 61 2.19 1.66 -6.80
CA VAL A 61 2.65 1.47 -5.43
C VAL A 61 1.43 1.05 -4.60
N SER A 62 1.34 -0.24 -4.28
CA SER A 62 0.29 -0.79 -3.42
C SER A 62 0.75 -0.72 -1.98
N PHE A 63 0.22 0.24 -1.21
CA PHE A 63 0.47 0.33 0.23
C PHE A 63 -0.58 -0.50 0.98
N PRO A 64 -0.19 -1.57 1.71
CA PRO A 64 -1.11 -2.21 2.64
C PRO A 64 -1.45 -1.21 3.75
N LEU A 65 -2.74 -1.04 4.04
CA LEU A 65 -3.17 -0.13 5.11
C LEU A 65 -2.83 -0.75 6.48
N PRO A 66 -2.36 0.05 7.46
CA PRO A 66 -2.08 -0.43 8.80
C PRO A 66 -3.40 -0.71 9.55
N GLY A 67 -3.76 -1.98 9.67
CA GLY A 67 -4.89 -2.44 10.50
C GLY A 67 -6.28 -2.28 9.87
N THR A 68 -7.31 -2.50 10.67
CA THR A 68 -8.72 -2.36 10.27
C THR A 68 -9.12 -0.89 10.30
N LEU A 69 -9.65 -0.37 9.19
CA LEU A 69 -10.14 1.00 9.14
C LEU A 69 -11.51 1.09 9.80
N THR A 70 -11.74 2.18 10.54
CA THR A 70 -13.09 2.56 10.96
C THR A 70 -13.92 3.02 9.76
N GLU A 71 -15.25 2.99 9.87
CA GLU A 71 -16.14 3.49 8.81
C GLU A 71 -15.80 4.93 8.39
N GLU A 72 -15.44 5.77 9.36
CA GLU A 72 -15.06 7.16 9.12
C GLU A 72 -13.75 7.26 8.33
N GLN A 73 -12.73 6.48 8.69
CA GLN A 73 -11.46 6.42 7.97
C GLN A 73 -11.66 5.90 6.54
N GLN A 74 -12.51 4.89 6.36
CA GLN A 74 -12.85 4.35 5.04
C GLN A 74 -13.61 5.39 4.19
N ARG A 75 -14.55 6.12 4.79
CA ARG A 75 -15.26 7.23 4.11
C ARG A 75 -14.29 8.36 3.74
N TRP A 76 -13.35 8.67 4.63
CA TRP A 76 -12.34 9.69 4.41
C TRP A 76 -11.44 9.34 3.22
N ILE A 77 -10.86 8.13 3.18
CA ILE A 77 -10.03 7.66 2.05
C ILE A 77 -10.80 7.62 0.74
N ASN A 78 -12.10 7.30 0.78
CA ASN A 78 -12.93 7.23 -0.43
C ASN A 78 -13.37 8.60 -0.94
N ASN A 79 -13.19 9.69 -0.19
CA ASN A 79 -13.51 11.03 -0.69
C ASN A 79 -12.54 11.44 -1.82
N GLN A 80 -13.04 12.17 -2.82
CA GLN A 80 -12.26 12.64 -3.97
C GLN A 80 -11.11 13.56 -3.55
N HIS A 81 -11.40 14.53 -2.68
CA HIS A 81 -10.41 15.48 -2.18
C HIS A 81 -9.29 14.79 -1.41
N THR A 82 -9.64 13.81 -0.56
CA THR A 82 -8.67 13.01 0.17
C THR A 82 -7.76 12.23 -0.76
N ARG A 83 -8.31 11.59 -1.79
CA ARG A 83 -7.49 10.85 -2.77
C ARG A 83 -6.53 11.75 -3.53
N GLN A 84 -6.95 12.97 -3.87
CA GLN A 84 -6.08 13.97 -4.49
C GLN A 84 -4.94 14.39 -3.55
N ALA A 85 -5.26 14.67 -2.28
CA ALA A 85 -4.26 15.03 -1.28
C ALA A 85 -3.25 13.90 -1.05
N LEU A 86 -3.72 12.66 -0.91
CA LEU A 86 -2.85 11.48 -0.77
C LEU A 86 -1.99 11.25 -2.01
N GLY A 87 -2.55 11.43 -3.22
CA GLY A 87 -1.79 11.33 -4.47
C GLY A 87 -0.67 12.38 -4.56
N GLN A 88 -0.97 13.62 -4.16
CA GLN A 88 0.02 14.70 -4.11
C GLN A 88 1.12 14.41 -3.07
N TRP A 89 0.75 13.88 -1.91
CA TRP A 89 1.69 13.51 -0.85
C TRP A 89 2.63 12.39 -1.30
N VAL A 90 2.08 11.32 -1.89
CA VAL A 90 2.88 10.21 -2.45
C VAL A 90 3.80 10.71 -3.57
N TYR A 91 3.31 11.59 -4.45
CA TYR A 91 4.12 12.19 -5.50
C TYR A 91 5.30 13.00 -4.94
N GLN A 92 5.06 13.81 -3.91
CA GLN A 92 6.11 14.59 -3.25
C GLN A 92 7.13 13.69 -2.53
N MET A 93 6.68 12.64 -1.85
CA MET A 93 7.57 11.68 -1.20
C MET A 93 8.50 10.99 -2.20
N ILE A 94 7.98 10.61 -3.37
CA ILE A 94 8.77 9.93 -4.41
C ILE A 94 9.75 10.89 -5.08
N THR A 95 9.35 12.15 -5.31
CA THR A 95 10.15 13.11 -6.09
C THR A 95 11.13 13.93 -5.26
N GLN A 96 10.79 14.25 -4.00
CA GLN A 96 11.56 15.16 -3.14
C GLN A 96 11.48 14.71 -1.66
N PRO A 97 12.01 13.51 -1.32
CA PRO A 97 11.91 12.94 0.03
C PRO A 97 12.62 13.75 1.13
N SER A 98 13.58 14.61 0.76
CA SER A 98 14.34 15.45 1.69
C SER A 98 13.67 16.78 2.02
N LYS A 99 12.53 17.12 1.39
CA LYS A 99 11.79 18.33 1.70
C LYS A 99 10.58 17.99 2.59
N PRO A 100 10.35 18.73 3.68
CA PRO A 100 9.17 18.54 4.50
C PRO A 100 7.93 18.75 3.62
N VAL A 101 6.97 17.82 3.72
CA VAL A 101 5.71 17.96 3.01
C VAL A 101 4.87 18.99 3.73
N ASP A 102 4.68 20.15 3.11
CA ASP A 102 3.69 21.12 3.55
C ASP A 102 2.29 20.55 3.28
N VAL A 103 1.69 19.95 4.31
CA VAL A 103 0.31 19.48 4.28
C VAL A 103 -0.57 20.71 4.14
N VAL A 104 -0.95 21.06 2.91
CA VAL A 104 -1.94 22.09 2.62
C VAL A 104 -3.27 21.59 3.18
N THR A 105 -3.50 21.94 4.43
CA THR A 105 -4.76 21.72 5.13
C THR A 105 -5.68 22.83 4.67
N GLU A 106 -6.49 22.57 3.64
CA GLU A 106 -7.60 23.47 3.32
C GLU A 106 -8.50 23.61 4.56
N PRO A 107 -8.94 24.83 4.90
CA PRO A 107 -9.70 25.07 6.11
C PRO A 107 -11.05 24.35 6.00
N SER A 108 -11.17 23.23 6.71
CA SER A 108 -12.46 22.60 7.01
C SER A 108 -13.38 23.67 7.59
N LYS A 109 -14.44 24.00 6.85
CA LYS A 109 -15.53 24.90 7.29
C LYS A 109 -16.05 24.42 8.64
N LYS A 110 -15.56 25.01 9.74
CA LYS A 110 -16.29 25.04 11.00
C LYS A 110 -17.60 25.78 10.73
N LYS A 111 -18.72 25.07 10.80
CA LYS A 111 -20.02 25.72 11.00
C LYS A 111 -19.90 26.53 12.30
N LYS A 112 -19.92 27.85 12.17
CA LYS A 112 -20.02 28.78 13.30
C LYS A 112 -21.47 28.80 13.75
N GLU A 113 -21.74 28.44 14.99
CA GLU A 113 -22.69 29.13 15.86
C GLU A 113 -22.05 29.16 17.26
N HIS A 114 -21.60 30.36 17.67
CA HIS A 114 -21.57 30.98 19.02
C HIS A 114 -21.12 30.14 20.25
N ASP A 115 -20.19 30.54 21.13
CA ASP A 115 -19.87 31.85 21.71
C ASP A 115 -18.38 32.01 22.09
N GLU A 116 -18.02 33.22 22.50
CA GLU A 116 -16.74 33.74 22.99
C GLU A 116 -16.00 32.82 23.97
N GLU A 117 -14.69 32.62 23.78
CA GLU A 117 -13.62 33.11 24.67
C GLU A 117 -12.26 32.68 24.10
N THR A 118 -11.31 33.62 24.06
CA THR A 118 -10.00 33.43 23.44
C THR A 118 -9.09 32.58 24.32
N SER A 119 -8.65 31.43 23.84
CA SER A 119 -7.43 30.77 24.35
C SER A 119 -6.57 30.34 23.16
N PRO A 120 -5.25 30.61 23.16
CA PRO A 120 -4.36 30.16 22.09
C PRO A 120 -4.37 28.63 22.01
N PRO A 121 -4.37 28.02 20.81
CA PRO A 121 -4.30 26.57 20.68
C PRO A 121 -2.94 26.08 21.17
N GLU A 122 -2.94 25.15 22.11
CA GLU A 122 -1.73 24.50 22.60
C GLU A 122 -0.95 23.89 21.43
N ALA A 123 0.30 24.33 21.28
CA ALA A 123 1.25 23.71 20.38
C ALA A 123 1.48 22.28 20.87
N PHE A 124 1.33 21.31 19.97
CA PHE A 124 1.72 19.92 20.20
C PHE A 124 3.19 19.86 20.59
N GLN A 125 3.47 19.57 21.86
CA GLN A 125 4.82 19.36 22.35
C GLN A 125 5.29 17.98 21.89
N ILE A 126 6.21 17.96 20.93
CA ILE A 126 7.01 16.78 20.63
C ILE A 126 8.03 16.71 21.75
N SER A 127 7.96 15.68 22.60
CA SER A 127 8.90 15.50 23.70
C SER A 127 10.26 15.08 23.15
N ASP A 128 11.22 16.00 23.20
CA ASP A 128 12.65 15.72 23.00
C ASP A 128 13.20 14.91 24.18
N TYR A 129 13.01 13.59 24.16
CA TYR A 129 13.79 12.66 24.97
C TYR A 129 15.06 12.28 24.21
N HIS A 130 16.13 13.06 24.40
CA HIS A 130 17.52 12.63 24.57
C HIS A 130 18.46 13.81 24.27
N SER A 131 18.86 14.55 25.31
CA SER A 131 20.18 15.22 25.42
C SER A 131 20.27 15.88 26.78
N GLY A 132 20.83 15.19 27.77
CA GLY A 132 21.02 15.78 29.09
C GLY A 132 21.32 14.75 30.19
N ALA A 133 22.25 13.83 29.92
CA ALA A 133 22.75 12.91 30.95
C ALA A 133 24.24 12.64 30.72
N LEU A 134 25.06 13.68 30.69
CA LEU A 134 26.52 13.63 30.88
C LEU A 134 27.03 15.04 31.24
N ASP A 135 26.76 15.55 32.45
CA ASP A 135 27.52 16.72 32.95
C ASP A 135 27.55 16.85 34.48
N GLY A 136 27.71 15.74 35.21
CA GLY A 136 27.65 15.77 36.68
C GLY A 136 28.67 14.87 37.39
N PHE A 137 29.78 14.50 36.75
CA PHE A 137 30.74 13.55 37.34
C PHE A 137 32.17 14.06 37.58
N PHE A 138 32.44 15.36 37.40
CA PHE A 138 33.73 15.93 37.81
C PHE A 138 33.53 17.36 38.31
N ASP A 139 33.52 17.54 39.63
CA ASP A 139 34.23 18.65 40.27
C ASP A 139 34.44 18.32 41.76
N ASP A 140 35.60 17.74 42.03
CA ASP A 140 36.21 17.45 43.33
C ASP A 140 37.56 18.18 43.26
N ASP A 141 37.70 19.35 43.90
CA ASP A 141 38.94 19.87 44.52
C ASP A 141 38.77 21.31 45.08
N ASP A 142 39.40 21.51 46.25
CA ASP A 142 39.64 22.73 47.08
C ASP A 142 38.49 23.46 47.82
#